data_AF-A0A2V9SIZ4-F1
#
_entry.id   AF-A0A2V9SIZ4-F1
#
_cell.length_a   1.000
_cell.length_b   1.000
_cell.length_c   1.000
_cell.angle_alpha   90.00
_cell.angle_beta   90.00
_cell.angle_gamma   90.00
#
_symmetry.space_group_name_H-M   'P 1'
#
loop_
_entity.id
_entity.type
_entity.pdbx_description
1 polymer ?
#
loop_
_entity_poly.entity_id
_entity_poly.type
_entity_poly.pdbx_seq_one_letter_code
_entity_poly.pdbx_strand_id
1 'polypeptide(L)'
;MIAKAVEVCAEQKIPYLVYGKLQYGKLGNQTLIDFKVNNGFRRIEIPRYYVPLTAKGKLGLKLRPQHGALSLFPGNLVRPALLRRQKWYSLTSKTLKRARSCVIPPT
;
A
#
# COMPACT_ATOMS: atom_id res chain seq x y z
N MET A 1 -5.16 13.29 -12.19
CA MET A 1 -5.38 11.84 -12.38
C MET A 1 -6.65 11.36 -11.66
N ILE A 2 -6.80 11.54 -10.33
CA ILE A 2 -8.03 11.12 -9.62
C ILE A 2 -9.25 11.98 -9.95
N ALA A 3 -9.10 13.30 -10.06
CA ALA A 3 -10.18 14.20 -10.48
C ALA A 3 -10.81 13.74 -11.80
N LYS A 4 -9.98 13.43 -12.81
CA LYS A 4 -10.48 12.94 -14.10
C LYS A 4 -11.20 11.59 -14.00
N ALA A 5 -10.74 10.69 -13.12
CA ALA A 5 -11.44 9.44 -12.86
C ALA A 5 -12.84 9.67 -12.25
N VAL A 6 -12.96 10.64 -11.34
CA VAL A 6 -14.25 11.03 -10.73
C VAL A 6 -15.19 11.64 -11.78
N GLU A 7 -14.68 12.53 -12.64
CA GLU A 7 -15.44 13.11 -13.75
C GLU A 7 -16.03 12.04 -14.67
N VAL A 8 -15.20 11.08 -15.11
CA VAL A 8 -15.64 9.97 -15.98
C VAL A 8 -16.67 9.08 -15.27
N CYS A 9 -16.50 8.82 -13.97
CA CYS A 9 -17.50 8.06 -13.21
C CYS A 9 -18.83 8.80 -13.11
N ALA A 10 -18.80 10.13 -12.95
CA ALA A 10 -20.00 10.95 -12.90
C ALA A 10 -20.73 10.97 -14.26
N GLU A 11 -19.99 11.09 -15.36
CA GLU A 11 -20.53 10.98 -16.73
C GLU A 11 -21.20 9.61 -16.98
N GLN A 12 -20.58 8.53 -16.48
CA GLN A 12 -21.08 7.16 -16.62
C GLN A 12 -22.12 6.76 -15.57
N LYS A 13 -22.55 7.68 -14.70
CA LYS A 13 -23.51 7.43 -13.60
C LYS A 13 -23.08 6.29 -12.66
N ILE A 14 -21.78 6.12 -12.44
CA ILE A 14 -21.25 5.11 -11.50
C ILE A 14 -21.30 5.69 -10.08
N PRO A 15 -22.06 5.09 -9.14
CA PRO A 15 -22.31 5.70 -7.84
C PRO A 15 -21.12 5.64 -6.87
N TYR A 16 -20.17 4.72 -7.07
CA TYR A 16 -19.07 4.50 -6.13
C TYR A 16 -17.72 4.33 -6.84
N LEU A 17 -16.72 5.09 -6.41
CA LEU A 17 -15.33 4.95 -6.86
C LEU A 17 -14.47 4.38 -5.72
N VAL A 18 -13.90 3.19 -5.95
CA VAL A 18 -13.06 2.52 -4.94
C VAL A 18 -11.58 2.84 -5.17
N TYR A 19 -10.99 3.63 -4.28
CA TYR A 19 -9.57 4.01 -4.35
C TYR A 19 -8.71 3.22 -3.34
N GLY A 20 -8.52 1.93 -3.62
CA GLY A 20 -7.61 1.04 -2.88
C GLY A 20 -7.89 0.95 -1.36
N LYS A 21 -6.92 0.45 -0.59
CA LYS A 21 -7.01 0.39 0.88
C LYS A 21 -6.79 1.78 1.46
N LEU A 22 -7.62 2.19 2.43
CA LEU A 22 -7.38 3.43 3.18
C LEU A 22 -6.24 3.21 4.18
N GLN A 23 -6.33 2.16 5.00
CA GLN A 23 -5.31 1.83 5.98
C GLN A 23 -4.36 0.76 5.43
N TYR A 24 -3.08 1.11 5.29
CA TYR A 24 -2.00 0.22 4.89
C TYR A 24 -1.28 -0.37 6.12
N GLY A 25 -2.03 -1.00 7.03
CA GLY A 25 -1.49 -1.73 8.18
C GLY A 25 -0.43 -0.98 9.01
N LYS A 26 0.48 -1.74 9.65
CA LYS A 26 1.50 -1.24 10.59
C LYS A 26 2.63 -0.43 9.92
N LEU A 27 2.67 -0.36 8.58
CA LEU A 27 3.73 0.31 7.82
C LEU A 27 3.36 1.73 7.37
N GLY A 28 2.13 2.17 7.66
CA GLY A 28 1.70 3.57 7.68
C GLY A 28 2.21 4.49 6.56
N ASN A 29 1.41 4.68 5.51
CA ASN A 29 1.57 5.81 4.59
C ASN A 29 0.62 6.94 5.01
N GLN A 30 0.98 7.71 6.04
CA GLN A 30 0.14 8.79 6.59
C GLN A 30 -0.23 9.81 5.51
N THR A 31 0.72 10.21 4.67
CA THR A 31 0.50 11.14 3.56
C THR A 31 -0.59 10.69 2.57
N LEU A 32 -0.66 9.38 2.28
CA LEU A 32 -1.69 8.84 1.38
C LEU A 32 -3.06 8.74 2.05
N ILE A 33 -3.09 8.55 3.37
CA ILE A 33 -4.32 8.56 4.16
C ILE A 33 -4.89 9.98 4.17
N ASP A 34 -4.07 10.97 4.52
CA ASP A 34 -4.48 12.37 4.59
C ASP A 34 -4.96 12.88 3.23
N PHE A 35 -4.27 12.50 2.15
CA PHE A 35 -4.72 12.79 0.80
C PHE A 35 -6.12 12.21 0.52
N LYS A 36 -6.39 10.95 0.89
CA LYS A 36 -7.70 10.32 0.67
C LYS A 36 -8.80 10.98 1.51
N VAL A 37 -8.52 11.28 2.77
CA VAL A 37 -9.48 11.93 3.68
C VAL A 37 -9.84 13.33 3.18
N ASN A 38 -8.84 14.12 2.77
CA ASN A 38 -9.06 15.49 2.28
C ASN A 38 -9.84 15.53 0.96
N ASN A 39 -9.78 14.47 0.14
CA ASN A 39 -10.56 14.34 -1.08
C ASN A 39 -11.95 13.68 -0.86
N GLY A 40 -12.37 13.49 0.40
CA GLY A 40 -13.70 12.98 0.74
C GLY A 40 -13.84 11.46 0.66
N PHE A 41 -12.75 10.69 0.46
CA PHE A 41 -12.82 9.23 0.48
C PHE A 41 -13.08 8.74 1.91
N ARG A 42 -14.08 7.89 2.08
CA ARG A 42 -14.43 7.27 3.36
C ARG A 42 -14.03 5.80 3.39
N ARG A 43 -13.75 5.30 4.60
CA ARG A 43 -13.53 3.88 4.83
C ARG A 43 -14.88 3.16 4.82
N ILE A 44 -15.00 2.17 3.95
CA ILE A 44 -16.15 1.25 3.95
C ILE A 44 -15.62 -0.11 4.41
N GLU A 45 -16.12 -0.59 5.56
CA GLU A 45 -15.79 -1.91 6.06
C GLU A 45 -16.74 -2.93 5.45
N ILE A 46 -16.26 -3.65 4.44
CA ILE A 46 -17.03 -4.72 3.80
C ILE A 46 -16.64 -6.04 4.47
N PRO A 47 -17.57 -6.72 5.15
CA PRO A 47 -17.27 -8.02 5.74
C PRO A 47 -16.98 -9.02 4.63
N ARG A 48 -15.78 -9.62 4.64
CA ARG A 48 -15.37 -10.68 3.71
C ARG A 48 -15.45 -12.02 4.41
N TYR A 49 -16.50 -12.79 4.11
CA TYR A 49 -16.65 -14.15 4.62
C TYR A 49 -16.00 -15.16 3.68
N TYR A 50 -15.26 -16.11 4.25
CA TYR A 50 -14.63 -17.20 3.51
C TYR A 50 -15.20 -18.52 4.03
N VAL A 51 -15.90 -19.25 3.17
CA VAL A 51 -16.49 -20.56 3.51
C VAL A 51 -15.48 -21.66 3.15
N PRO A 52 -14.99 -22.44 4.13
CA PRO A 52 -14.05 -23.52 3.85
C PRO A 52 -14.79 -24.71 3.25
N LEU A 53 -14.54 -25.01 1.98
CA LEU A 53 -15.11 -26.17 1.29
C LEU A 53 -14.38 -27.50 1.61
N THR A 54 -13.19 -27.43 2.22
CA THR A 54 -12.34 -28.59 2.52
C THR A 54 -11.67 -28.50 3.90
N ALA A 55 -11.24 -29.63 4.45
CA ALA A 55 -10.50 -29.68 5.72
C ALA A 55 -9.20 -28.85 5.70
N LYS A 56 -8.48 -28.86 4.56
CA LYS A 56 -7.33 -27.98 4.33
C LYS A 56 -7.74 -26.49 4.31
N GLY A 57 -8.88 -26.17 3.70
CA GLY A 57 -9.48 -24.83 3.72
C GLY A 57 -9.84 -24.36 5.14
N LYS A 58 -10.31 -25.26 6.01
CA LYS A 58 -10.60 -24.97 7.42
C LYS A 58 -9.33 -24.62 8.21
N LEU A 59 -8.23 -25.34 7.97
CA LEU A 59 -6.93 -25.03 8.58
C LEU A 59 -6.35 -23.71 8.06
N GLY A 60 -6.44 -23.47 6.75
CA GLY A 60 -6.05 -22.19 6.14
C GLY A 60 -6.85 -21.01 6.71
N LEU A 61 -8.16 -21.17 6.90
CA LEU A 61 -9.01 -20.14 7.49
C LEU A 61 -8.63 -19.86 8.95
N LYS A 62 -8.30 -20.91 9.72
CA LYS A 62 -7.88 -20.83 11.13
C LYS A 62 -6.55 -20.08 11.32
N LEU A 63 -5.60 -20.27 10.40
CA LEU A 63 -4.30 -19.59 10.42
C LEU A 63 -4.38 -18.10 10.00
N ARG A 64 -5.52 -17.67 9.45
CA ARG A 64 -5.81 -16.28 9.02
C ARG A 64 -4.75 -15.59 8.13
N PRO A 65 -3.97 -16.28 7.26
CA PRO A 65 -2.99 -15.61 6.37
C PRO A 65 -3.66 -14.62 5.41
N GLN A 66 -4.96 -14.80 5.11
CA GLN A 66 -5.74 -13.93 4.23
C GLN A 66 -5.90 -12.48 4.72
N HIS A 67 -5.67 -12.21 6.01
CA HIS A 67 -5.68 -10.83 6.54
C HIS A 67 -4.33 -10.11 6.37
N GLY A 68 -3.37 -10.76 5.71
CA GLY A 68 -2.05 -10.25 5.39
C GLY A 68 -1.00 -10.84 6.31
N ALA A 69 -0.02 -11.54 5.74
CA ALA A 69 1.11 -12.12 6.48
C ALA A 69 1.89 -11.09 7.31
N LEU A 70 1.88 -9.82 6.89
CA LEU A 70 2.44 -8.70 7.65
C LEU A 70 1.71 -8.39 8.97
N SER A 71 0.46 -8.84 9.14
CA SER A 71 -0.27 -8.68 10.40
C SER A 71 0.23 -9.64 11.49
N LEU A 72 0.64 -10.86 11.09
CA LEU A 72 1.26 -11.86 11.96
C LEU A 72 2.66 -11.44 12.41
N PHE A 73 3.40 -10.72 11.56
CA PHE A 73 4.72 -10.26 11.95
C PHE A 73 4.63 -9.22 13.09
N PRO A 74 5.35 -9.42 14.21
CA PRO A 74 5.36 -8.47 15.31
C PRO A 74 5.95 -7.14 14.81
N GLY A 75 5.30 -6.02 15.16
CA GLY A 75 5.70 -4.68 14.70
C GLY A 75 7.17 -4.33 15.02
N ASN A 76 7.73 -5.01 16.03
CA ASN A 76 9.10 -4.88 16.50
C ASN A 76 10.15 -5.28 15.44
N LEU A 77 9.80 -6.18 14.51
CA LEU A 77 10.72 -6.60 13.43
C LEU A 77 10.51 -5.80 12.13
N VAL A 78 9.32 -5.25 11.94
CA VAL A 78 8.95 -4.52 10.72
C VAL A 78 9.67 -3.18 10.63
N ARG A 79 9.70 -2.41 11.74
CA ARG A 79 10.37 -1.10 11.81
C ARG A 79 11.88 -1.16 11.51
N PRO A 80 12.69 -2.05 12.13
CA PRO A 80 14.11 -2.12 11.82
C PRO A 80 14.39 -2.64 10.41
N ALA A 81 13.55 -3.54 9.87
CA ALA A 81 13.66 -3.99 8.49
C ALA A 81 13.42 -2.84 7.49
N LEU A 82 12.44 -1.98 7.77
CA LEU A 82 12.18 -0.78 6.97
C LEU A 82 13.34 0.21 7.02
N LEU A 83 13.90 0.49 8.21
CA LEU A 83 15.04 1.39 8.36
C LEU A 83 16.28 0.86 7.63
N ARG A 84 16.55 -0.44 7.73
CA ARG A 84 17.64 -1.09 7.00
C ARG A 84 17.46 -0.96 5.50
N ARG A 85 16.23 -1.22 5.01
CA ARG A 85 15.85 -1.04 3.62
C ARG A 85 16.05 0.40 3.17
N GLN A 86 15.55 1.38 3.93
CA GLN A 86 15.71 2.81 3.63
C GLN A 86 17.18 3.21 3.57
N LYS A 87 18.01 2.72 4.50
CA LYS A 87 19.46 2.94 4.50
C LYS A 87 20.09 2.37 3.22
N TRP A 88 19.72 1.15 2.84
CA TRP A 88 20.15 0.53 1.58
C TRP A 88 19.79 1.37 0.36
N TYR A 89 18.52 1.79 0.20
CA TYR A 89 18.11 2.63 -0.93
C TYR A 89 18.78 4.01 -0.92
N SER A 90 19.03 4.60 0.27
CA SER A 90 19.75 5.87 0.37
C SER A 90 21.20 5.76 -0.11
N LEU A 91 21.84 4.61 0.10
CA LEU A 91 23.18 4.34 -0.38
C LEU A 91 23.17 4.10 -1.90
N THR A 92 22.27 3.26 -2.40
CA THR A 92 22.15 2.98 -3.84
C THR A 92 21.77 4.22 -4.65
N SER A 93 20.87 5.06 -4.14
CA SER A 93 20.45 6.31 -4.82
C SER A 93 21.53 7.38 -4.82
N LYS A 94 22.35 7.49 -3.75
CA LYS A 94 23.55 8.33 -3.73
C LYS A 94 24.59 7.84 -4.74
N THR A 95 24.78 6.53 -4.85
CA THR A 95 25.65 5.92 -5.87
C THR A 95 25.13 6.20 -7.30
N LEU A 96 23.82 6.16 -7.53
CA LEU A 96 23.20 6.51 -8.83
C LEU A 96 23.28 8.01 -9.17
N LYS A 97 23.13 8.92 -8.19
CA LYS A 97 23.35 10.36 -8.43
C LYS A 97 24.82 10.68 -8.72
N ARG A 98 25.76 10.00 -8.03
CA ARG A 98 27.20 10.15 -8.29
C ARG A 98 27.58 9.60 -9.68
N ALA A 99 26.99 8.48 -10.09
CA ALA A 99 27.19 7.92 -11.43
C ALA A 99 26.59 8.79 -12.55
N ARG A 100 25.44 9.45 -12.33
CA ARG A 100 24.84 10.40 -13.30
C ARG A 100 25.57 11.74 -13.39
N SER A 101 26.32 12.13 -12.35
CA SER A 101 27.15 13.34 -12.37
C SER A 101 28.46 13.19 -13.15
N CYS A 102 28.88 11.97 -13.48
CA CYS A 102 30.11 11.70 -14.25
C CYS A 102 29.87 11.57 -15.76
N VAL A 103 28.64 11.76 -16.26
CA VAL A 103 28.27 11.56 -17.68
C VAL A 103 27.68 12.85 -18.27
N ILE A 104 28.30 14.00 -18.08
CA ILE A 104 28.09 15.18 -18.95
C ILE A 104 29.41 15.99 -18.98
N PRO A 105 30.24 15.94 -20.04
CA PRO A 105 31.24 16.98 -20.28
C PRO A 105 30.53 18.27 -20.74
N PRO A 106 30.95 19.46 -20.28
CA PRO A 106 30.43 20.72 -20.80
C PRO A 106 30.92 20.94 -22.24
N THR A 107 29.99 21.20 -23.16
CA THR A 107 30.25 21.81 -24.48
C THR A 107 29.76 23.25 -24.46
#